data_AF-A0A450YU34-F1
#
_entry.id   AF-A0A450YU34-F1
#
_cell.length_a   1.000
_cell.length_b   1.000
_cell.length_c   1.000
_cell.angle_alpha   90.00
_cell.angle_beta   90.00
_cell.angle_gamma   90.00
#
_symmetry.space_group_name_H-M   'P 1'
#
loop_
_entity.id
_entity.type
_entity.pdbx_description
1 polymer ?
#
loop_
_entity_poly.entity_id
_entity_poly.type
_entity_poly.pdbx_seq_one_letter_code
_entity_poly.pdbx_strand_id
1 'polypeptide(L)'
;MNSRNEFHTRALQLADEIDSRLITTEAVLIEIANALAKLPWRELAVSALNDLRDDGSVEILPVGPDLFSKALAFYSHRMDKEWGLTDCISFIVMKKGGN
;
A
#
# COMPACT_ATOMS: atom_id res chain seq x y z
N MET A 1 -25.31 3.07 4.30
CA MET A 1 -24.52 4.29 4.57
C MET A 1 -23.08 3.97 4.21
N ASN A 2 -22.46 4.82 3.38
CA ASN A 2 -21.38 4.44 2.47
C ASN A 2 -20.02 4.73 3.10
N SER A 3 -19.48 3.80 3.91
CA SER A 3 -18.17 3.94 4.57
C SER A 3 -17.03 4.27 3.58
N ARG A 4 -17.19 3.94 2.30
CA ARG A 4 -16.24 4.34 1.23
C ARG A 4 -16.03 5.85 1.12
N ASN A 5 -17.07 6.65 1.33
CA ASN A 5 -16.96 8.11 1.17
C ASN A 5 -16.27 8.76 2.37
N GLU A 6 -16.44 8.19 3.57
CA GLU A 6 -15.78 8.66 4.80
C GLU A 6 -14.28 8.39 4.75
N PHE A 7 -13.86 7.18 4.35
CA PHE A 7 -12.45 6.87 4.18
C PHE A 7 -11.80 7.65 3.03
N HIS A 8 -12.52 7.86 1.94
CA HIS A 8 -12.04 8.69 0.83
C HIS A 8 -11.78 10.14 1.27
N THR A 9 -12.75 10.74 1.96
CA THR A 9 -12.61 12.13 2.46
C THR A 9 -11.49 12.24 3.49
N ARG A 10 -11.35 11.26 4.39
CA ARG A 10 -10.29 11.27 5.39
C ARG A 10 -8.91 11.05 4.79
N ALA A 11 -8.78 10.22 3.77
CA ALA A 11 -7.54 10.02 3.05
C ALA A 11 -7.08 11.30 2.35
N LEU A 12 -8.00 12.04 1.71
CA LEU A 12 -7.70 13.33 1.09
C LEU A 12 -7.25 14.38 2.13
N GLN A 13 -7.92 14.46 3.26
CA GLN A 13 -7.52 15.38 4.34
C GLN A 13 -6.12 15.06 4.90
N LEU A 14 -5.83 13.77 5.12
CA LEU A 14 -4.51 13.35 5.58
C LEU A 14 -3.43 13.63 4.54
N ALA A 15 -3.73 13.46 3.24
CA ALA A 15 -2.78 13.78 2.18
C ALA A 15 -2.39 15.28 2.19
N ASP A 16 -3.34 16.18 2.46
CA ASP A 16 -3.09 17.62 2.59
C ASP A 16 -2.30 17.99 3.86
N GLU A 17 -2.38 17.17 4.92
CA GLU A 17 -1.73 17.44 6.22
C GLU A 17 -0.31 16.88 6.33
N ILE A 18 0.11 15.99 5.41
CA ILE A 18 1.41 15.32 5.45
C ILE A 18 2.44 16.15 4.65
N ASP A 19 3.30 16.89 5.36
CA ASP A 19 4.43 17.66 4.79
C ASP A 19 5.69 16.80 4.53
N SER A 20 5.55 15.47 4.61
CA SER A 20 6.65 14.50 4.46
C SER A 20 6.42 13.58 3.26
N ARG A 21 7.49 13.15 2.59
CA ARG A 21 7.40 12.17 1.50
C ARG A 21 6.67 10.91 1.95
N LEU A 22 5.65 10.51 1.19
CA LEU A 22 4.93 9.27 1.42
C LEU A 22 5.77 8.11 0.89
N ILE A 23 6.07 7.10 1.71
CA ILE A 23 6.74 5.87 1.26
C ILE A 23 5.71 4.74 1.23
N THR A 24 5.62 4.05 0.10
CA THR A 24 4.80 2.84 -0.07
C THR A 24 5.59 1.76 -0.82
N THR A 25 4.94 0.64 -1.17
CA THR A 25 5.56 -0.47 -1.90
C THR A 25 4.71 -0.92 -3.07
N GLU A 26 5.31 -1.56 -4.08
CA GLU A 26 4.57 -2.17 -5.19
C GLU A 26 3.52 -3.19 -4.71
N ALA A 27 3.73 -3.85 -3.57
CA ALA A 27 2.75 -4.77 -3.00
C ALA A 27 1.43 -4.07 -2.64
N VAL A 28 1.49 -2.83 -2.14
CA VAL A 28 0.30 -2.02 -1.84
C VAL A 28 -0.44 -1.66 -3.14
N LEU A 29 0.29 -1.31 -4.21
CA LEU A 29 -0.31 -1.06 -5.52
C LEU A 29 -1.02 -2.32 -6.06
N ILE A 30 -0.38 -3.49 -5.94
CA ILE A 30 -0.97 -4.77 -6.34
C ILE A 30 -2.24 -5.06 -5.53
N GLU A 31 -2.23 -4.81 -4.22
CA GLU A 31 -3.39 -5.00 -3.35
C GLU A 31 -4.56 -4.08 -3.73
N ILE A 32 -4.29 -2.80 -4.03
CA ILE A 32 -5.30 -1.86 -4.54
C ILE A 32 -5.91 -2.39 -5.85
N ALA A 33 -5.06 -2.82 -6.79
CA ALA A 33 -5.51 -3.35 -8.08
C ALA A 33 -6.41 -4.58 -7.92
N ASN A 34 -6.06 -5.48 -6.98
CA ASN A 34 -6.82 -6.69 -6.68
C ASN A 34 -8.13 -6.37 -5.97
N ALA A 35 -8.13 -5.44 -5.01
CA ALA A 35 -9.33 -5.01 -4.29
C ALA A 35 -10.37 -4.37 -5.24
N LEU A 36 -9.89 -3.65 -6.27
CA LEU A 36 -10.72 -3.00 -7.29
C LEU A 36 -10.84 -3.83 -8.57
N ALA A 37 -10.66 -5.15 -8.50
CA ALA A 37 -10.53 -5.97 -9.70
C ALA A 37 -11.83 -6.18 -10.52
N LYS A 38 -12.99 -5.79 -10.00
CA LYS A 38 -14.26 -5.94 -10.73
C LYS A 38 -14.36 -4.89 -11.83
N LEU A 39 -14.89 -5.27 -13.00
CA LEU A 39 -14.96 -4.41 -14.20
C LEU A 39 -15.47 -2.98 -13.95
N PRO A 40 -16.53 -2.75 -13.15
CA PRO A 40 -17.01 -1.39 -12.88
C PRO A 40 -16.00 -0.45 -12.21
N TRP A 41 -14.95 -0.99 -11.58
CA TRP A 41 -13.94 -0.24 -10.83
C TRP A 41 -12.58 -0.22 -11.52
N ARG A 42 -12.43 -0.89 -12.68
CA ARG A 42 -11.12 -1.05 -13.33
C ARG A 42 -10.52 0.28 -13.78
N GLU A 43 -11.33 1.16 -14.35
CA GLU A 43 -10.88 2.50 -14.75
C GLU A 43 -10.41 3.33 -13.56
N LEU A 44 -11.19 3.32 -12.47
CA LEU A 44 -10.82 3.98 -11.22
C LEU A 44 -9.51 3.42 -10.64
N ALA A 45 -9.35 2.09 -10.65
CA ALA A 45 -8.13 1.45 -10.17
C ALA A 45 -6.91 1.89 -11.00
N VAL A 46 -7.02 1.90 -12.33
CA VAL A 46 -5.94 2.34 -13.22
C VAL A 46 -5.59 3.81 -13.00
N SER A 47 -6.58 4.69 -12.88
CA SER A 47 -6.35 6.11 -12.58
C SER A 47 -5.59 6.27 -11.27
N ALA A 48 -6.09 5.69 -10.18
CA ALA A 48 -5.48 5.83 -8.85
C ALA A 48 -4.04 5.29 -8.80
N LEU A 49 -3.74 4.19 -9.49
CA LEU A 49 -2.40 3.63 -9.56
C LEU A 49 -1.43 4.51 -10.36
N ASN A 50 -1.90 5.15 -11.43
CA ASN A 50 -1.08 6.09 -12.19
C ASN A 50 -0.86 7.39 -11.40
N ASP A 51 -1.91 7.92 -10.76
CA ASP A 51 -1.81 9.11 -9.92
C ASP A 51 -0.75 8.92 -8.81
N LEU A 52 -0.73 7.76 -8.14
CA LEU A 52 0.29 7.42 -7.14
C LEU A 52 1.71 7.31 -7.72
N ARG A 53 1.86 6.87 -8.97
CA ARG A 53 3.17 6.68 -9.62
C ARG A 53 3.74 7.97 -10.17
N ASP A 54 2.87 8.88 -10.60
CA ASP A 54 3.24 10.16 -11.21
C ASP A 54 3.42 11.26 -10.14
N ASP A 55 2.95 11.02 -8.91
CA ASP A 55 3.14 11.93 -7.78
C ASP A 55 4.58 11.84 -7.22
N GLY A 56 5.37 12.90 -7.47
CA GLY A 56 6.75 13.01 -6.99
C GLY A 56 6.93 13.15 -5.47
N SER A 57 5.84 13.31 -4.71
CA SER A 57 5.83 13.23 -3.24
C SER A 57 5.74 11.79 -2.71
N VAL A 58 5.44 10.83 -3.59
CA VAL A 58 5.30 9.40 -3.28
C VAL A 58 6.51 8.61 -3.76
N GLU A 59 7.21 7.97 -2.83
CA GLU A 59 8.25 6.99 -3.12
C GLU A 59 7.67 5.58 -3.08
N ILE A 60 7.64 4.91 -4.23
CA ILE A 60 7.17 3.53 -4.35
C ILE A 60 8.38 2.59 -4.38
N LEU A 61 8.56 1.80 -3.32
CA LEU A 61 9.66 0.85 -3.24
C LEU A 61 9.32 -0.47 -3.97
N PRO A 62 10.26 -1.00 -4.78
CA PRO A 62 10.04 -2.25 -5.49
C PRO A 62 10.09 -3.46 -4.54
N VAL A 63 9.31 -4.48 -4.86
CA VAL A 63 9.32 -5.75 -4.10
C VAL A 63 10.31 -6.73 -4.73
N GLY A 64 11.59 -6.52 -4.43
CA GLY A 64 12.67 -7.41 -4.84
C GLY A 64 12.70 -8.74 -4.07
N PRO A 65 13.51 -9.72 -4.53
CA PRO A 65 13.56 -11.06 -3.94
C PRO A 65 13.97 -11.07 -2.46
N ASP A 66 14.92 -10.22 -2.04
CA ASP A 66 15.32 -10.10 -0.62
C ASP A 66 14.17 -9.64 0.27
N LEU A 67 13.44 -8.59 -0.16
CA LEU A 67 12.31 -8.07 0.60
C LEU A 67 11.18 -9.11 0.68
N PHE A 68 10.89 -9.76 -0.44
CA PHE A 68 9.90 -10.83 -0.49
C PHE A 68 10.25 -12.00 0.43
N SER A 69 11.49 -12.51 0.38
CA SER A 69 11.93 -13.60 1.25
C SER A 69 11.85 -13.25 2.73
N LYS A 70 12.24 -12.02 3.11
CA LYS A 70 12.12 -11.54 4.51
C LYS A 70 10.67 -11.42 4.96
N ALA A 71 9.80 -10.87 4.11
CA ALA A 71 8.38 -10.76 4.42
C ALA A 71 7.70 -12.13 4.53
N LEU A 72 8.05 -13.08 3.65
CA LEU A 72 7.53 -14.45 3.71
C LEU A 72 7.97 -15.18 4.98
N ALA A 73 9.25 -15.04 5.37
CA ALA A 73 9.73 -15.55 6.64
C ALA A 73 8.99 -14.89 7.81
N PHE A 74 8.76 -13.57 7.78
CA PHE A 74 8.03 -12.90 8.84
C PHE A 74 6.56 -13.37 8.94
N TYR A 75 5.88 -13.52 7.80
CA TYR A 75 4.53 -14.03 7.68
C TYR A 75 4.39 -15.42 8.32
N SER A 76 5.31 -16.35 8.02
CA SER A 76 5.26 -17.71 8.57
C SER A 76 5.48 -17.79 10.09
N HIS A 77 6.10 -16.77 10.69
CA HIS A 77 6.27 -16.67 12.15
C HIS A 77 5.09 -15.97 12.86
N ARG A 78 4.10 -15.47 12.12
CA ARG A 78 2.95 -14.70 12.64
C ARG A 78 1.64 -15.44 12.44
N MET A 79 1.61 -16.71 12.86
CA MET A 79 0.39 -17.54 12.84
C MET A 79 -0.70 -17.07 13.81
N ASP A 80 -0.39 -16.10 14.68
CA ASP A 80 -1.29 -15.48 15.64
C ASP A 80 -2.04 -14.26 15.08
N LYS A 81 -1.81 -13.90 13.81
CA LYS A 81 -2.37 -12.70 13.16
C LYS A 81 -2.98 -13.05 11.80
N GLU A 82 -4.06 -12.38 11.44
CA GLU A 82 -4.69 -12.45 10.11
C GLU A 82 -4.09 -11.42 9.14
N TRP A 83 -2.77 -11.26 9.16
CA TRP A 83 -2.07 -10.32 8.28
C TRP A 83 -1.85 -10.93 6.91
N GLY A 84 -2.05 -10.15 5.85
CA GLY A 84 -1.65 -10.51 4.50
C GLY A 84 -0.14 -10.39 4.31
N LEU A 85 0.35 -10.93 3.19
CA LEU A 85 1.76 -10.79 2.83
C LEU A 85 2.11 -9.31 2.51
N THR A 86 1.16 -8.53 2.00
CA THR A 86 1.31 -7.08 1.78
C THR A 86 1.56 -6.33 3.09
N ASP A 87 0.83 -6.66 4.17
CA ASP A 87 1.08 -6.11 5.50
C ASP A 87 2.49 -6.43 5.98
N CYS A 88 2.92 -7.69 5.81
CA CYS A 88 4.25 -8.15 6.19
C CYS A 88 5.36 -7.42 5.42
N ILE A 89 5.20 -7.19 4.13
CA ILE A 89 6.12 -6.39 3.31
C ILE A 89 6.21 -4.97 3.86
N SER A 90 5.06 -4.34 4.15
CA SER A 90 4.99 -2.99 4.71
C SER A 90 5.73 -2.90 6.06
N PHE A 91 5.54 -3.87 6.97
CA PHE A 91 6.25 -3.89 8.24
C PHE A 91 7.76 -4.04 8.10
N ILE A 92 8.25 -4.84 7.15
CA ILE A 92 9.69 -4.98 6.91
C ILE A 92 10.28 -3.67 6.38
N VAL A 93 9.57 -2.97 5.50
CA VAL A 93 9.98 -1.65 4.97
C VAL A 93 9.99 -0.59 6.08
N MET A 94 8.92 -0.50 6.88
CA MET A 94 8.83 0.47 7.99
C MET A 94 9.96 0.30 9.00
N LYS A 95 10.33 -0.94 9.34
CA LYS A 95 11.46 -1.22 10.24
C LYS A 95 12.82 -0.80 9.67
N LYS A 96 12.97 -0.74 8.34
CA LYS A 96 14.21 -0.26 7.70
C LYS A 96 14.26 1.27 7.61
N GLY A 97 13.12 1.94 7.51
CA GLY A 97 13.02 3.40 7.36
C GLY A 97 12.99 4.18 8.67
N GLY A 98 12.71 3.54 9.81
CA GLY A 98 12.67 4.17 11.13
C GLY A 98 14.04 4.37 11.78
N ASN A 99 14.94 5.11 11.11
CA ASN A 99 16.22 5.54 11.66
C ASN A 99 16.10 6.93 12.30
#